data_AF-J7QZL7-F1
#
_entry.id   AF-J7QZL7-F1
#
_cell.length_a   1.000
_cell.length_b   1.000
_cell.length_c   1.000
_cell.angle_alpha   90.00
_cell.angle_beta   90.00
_cell.angle_gamma   90.00
#
_symmetry.space_group_name_H-M   'P 1'
#
loop_
_entity.id
_entity.type
_entity.pdbx_description
1 polymer ?
#
loop_
_entity_poly.entity_id
_entity_poly.type
_entity_poly.pdbx_seq_one_letter_code
_entity_poly.pdbx_strand_id
1 'polypeptide(L)'
;MNPQLENLLLKLDIGSKFPFSLNEPVKVRLPRGPLEEPAYKLSDDENFSSDRDELDNPMPVLPIIALSDLQGVFKDKLARIRSANENQVAVITEEKRQLEIARKREEERLKAERELREKREREERERREREAAKSRKRQEEEEREERKRQEQLKIESAKREASQGKYVTSRTKIEETFWHYKNKVVEIKQTIAEPAKALPKDIKSLLSQHKRKINPKFGQLTNSLQQLTAIKNELNNLIGQCKAAPNPLIYPWILNFCAKAIVHQAETEVRVKPESATPLAKLSCFLLQQFPELGELLMARFVKKCPYVIGYTCAIETEKGRSSMGWKRKSDDKWESDTSYDERMAGMMTLFAAITMLPESNQQPVNEKWSVVASWQIVARMANLPTASLTNTHFILLGAWWDSCAFEFLGTFGNQADKLLRLVGDALTQSVNEHKFVGAARLRILYEDYVQNRTIKQFQPMDQ
;
A
#
# COMPACT_ATOMS: atom_id res chain seq x y z
N MET A 1 12.85 -6.95 -7.33
CA MET A 1 13.82 -5.83 -7.50
C MET A 1 13.09 -4.67 -8.16
N ASN A 2 13.36 -3.44 -7.73
CA ASN A 2 12.53 -2.27 -7.96
C ASN A 2 12.86 -1.61 -9.33
N PRO A 3 11.88 -1.44 -10.25
CA PRO A 3 12.10 -0.91 -11.61
C PRO A 3 12.58 0.55 -11.67
N GLN A 4 12.52 1.28 -10.55
CA GLN A 4 13.12 2.61 -10.42
C GLN A 4 14.65 2.58 -10.31
N LEU A 5 15.23 1.45 -9.88
CA LEU A 5 16.68 1.28 -9.76
C LEU A 5 17.33 1.00 -11.13
N GLU A 6 16.64 0.27 -12.01
CA GLU A 6 17.08 0.03 -13.39
C GLU A 6 17.11 1.31 -14.23
N ASN A 7 16.11 2.18 -14.07
CA ASN A 7 16.06 3.46 -14.77
C ASN A 7 17.12 4.48 -14.30
N LEU A 8 17.61 4.34 -13.07
CA LEU A 8 18.70 5.16 -12.51
C LEU A 8 20.08 4.66 -12.98
N LEU A 9 20.23 3.35 -13.13
CA LEU A 9 21.45 2.74 -13.68
C LEU A 9 21.62 3.02 -15.18
N LEU A 10 20.52 3.11 -15.94
CA LEU A 10 20.56 3.46 -17.37
C LEU A 10 20.92 4.93 -17.66
N LYS A 11 20.85 5.83 -16.65
CA LYS A 11 21.20 7.25 -16.79
C LYS A 11 22.63 7.59 -16.37
N LEU A 12 23.38 6.62 -15.86
CA LEU A 12 24.80 6.78 -15.57
C LEU A 12 25.59 6.34 -16.80
N ASP A 13 25.94 7.33 -17.63
CA ASP A 13 26.89 7.15 -18.73
C ASP A 13 28.30 6.91 -18.17
N ILE A 14 28.64 5.64 -17.99
CA ILE A 14 29.98 5.19 -17.56
C ILE A 14 30.87 4.91 -18.79
N GLY A 15 30.53 5.47 -19.96
CA GLY A 15 31.25 5.22 -21.22
C GLY A 15 32.41 6.16 -21.54
N SER A 16 32.55 7.30 -20.86
CA SER A 16 33.43 8.38 -21.35
C SER A 16 34.85 8.48 -20.75
N LYS A 17 35.28 7.58 -19.84
CA LYS A 17 36.61 7.70 -19.22
C LYS A 17 37.38 6.40 -18.93
N PHE A 18 37.25 5.34 -19.73
CA PHE A 18 38.31 4.32 -19.82
C PHE A 18 38.40 3.75 -21.24
N PRO A 19 39.61 3.57 -21.79
CA PRO A 19 39.79 2.86 -23.04
C PRO A 19 39.68 1.35 -22.77
N PHE A 20 38.92 0.67 -23.62
CA PHE A 20 38.72 -0.79 -23.72
C PHE A 20 37.57 -1.42 -22.92
N SER A 21 36.62 -1.99 -23.67
CA SER A 21 35.45 -2.75 -23.24
C SER A 21 35.83 -4.16 -22.81
N LEU A 22 35.20 -4.63 -21.71
CA LEU A 22 35.18 -6.04 -21.32
C LEU A 22 34.09 -6.77 -22.11
N ASN A 23 34.47 -7.92 -22.69
CA ASN A 23 33.67 -8.95 -23.37
C ASN A 23 33.29 -8.71 -24.84
N GLU A 24 34.14 -9.19 -25.76
CA GLU A 24 33.79 -10.34 -26.61
C GLU A 24 35.07 -11.05 -27.15
N PRO A 25 34.99 -12.34 -27.54
CA PRO A 25 36.06 -13.30 -27.38
C PRO A 25 36.85 -13.53 -28.69
N VAL A 26 38.18 -13.68 -28.61
CA VAL A 26 38.94 -14.21 -29.75
C VAL A 26 39.93 -15.28 -29.30
N LYS A 27 39.85 -16.38 -30.05
CA LYS A 27 40.44 -17.70 -29.86
C LYS A 27 41.96 -17.71 -29.65
N VAL A 28 42.36 -18.55 -28.70
CA VAL A 28 43.72 -19.00 -28.44
C VAL A 28 44.33 -19.70 -29.66
N ARG A 29 45.54 -19.28 -30.05
CA ARG A 29 46.58 -20.18 -30.58
C ARG A 29 47.96 -19.62 -30.21
N LEU A 30 48.64 -20.33 -29.31
CA LEU A 30 50.02 -20.09 -28.91
C LEU A 30 50.99 -20.33 -30.10
N PRO A 31 52.10 -19.58 -30.13
CA PRO A 31 53.38 -20.27 -30.17
C PRO A 31 54.40 -19.75 -29.15
N ARG A 32 55.36 -20.63 -28.87
CA ARG A 32 56.42 -20.60 -27.86
C ARG A 32 57.60 -19.73 -28.31
N GLY A 33 58.24 -19.05 -27.36
CA GLY A 33 59.58 -18.45 -27.49
C GLY A 33 59.89 -17.52 -26.29
N PRO A 34 61.06 -17.59 -25.62
CA PRO A 34 61.26 -16.94 -24.33
C PRO A 34 61.83 -15.51 -24.41
N LEU A 35 61.39 -14.74 -23.40
CA LEU A 35 61.86 -13.48 -22.81
C LEU A 35 63.29 -13.01 -23.20
N GLU A 36 63.37 -11.79 -23.74
CA GLU A 36 64.61 -10.99 -23.84
C GLU A 36 64.59 -9.82 -22.82
N GLU A 37 65.66 -9.73 -22.02
CA GLU A 37 66.04 -8.57 -21.21
C GLU A 37 66.95 -7.61 -22.04
N PRO A 38 66.98 -6.29 -21.77
CA PRO A 38 67.85 -5.38 -22.51
C PRO A 38 69.30 -5.43 -21.99
N ALA A 39 70.22 -5.75 -22.91
CA ALA A 39 71.66 -5.76 -22.72
C ALA A 39 72.30 -4.36 -22.76
N TYR A 40 73.13 -4.06 -21.76
CA TYR A 40 74.18 -3.03 -21.84
C TYR A 40 75.38 -3.59 -22.61
N LYS A 41 75.81 -2.91 -23.69
CA LYS A 41 76.95 -3.30 -24.53
C LYS A 41 78.27 -2.80 -23.95
N LEU A 42 79.16 -3.74 -23.66
CA LEU A 42 80.61 -3.56 -23.65
C LEU A 42 81.11 -3.59 -25.10
N SER A 43 82.07 -2.73 -25.43
CA SER A 43 82.85 -2.79 -26.68
C SER A 43 84.30 -3.06 -26.31
N ASP A 44 84.73 -4.30 -26.52
CA ASP A 44 86.13 -4.70 -26.57
C ASP A 44 86.60 -4.56 -28.02
N ASP A 45 87.69 -3.82 -28.23
CA ASP A 45 88.55 -3.96 -29.40
C ASP A 45 89.98 -4.14 -28.87
N GLU A 46 90.38 -5.41 -28.68
CA GLU A 46 91.79 -5.80 -28.69
C GLU A 46 92.16 -6.25 -30.11
N ASN A 47 93.19 -5.63 -30.67
CA ASN A 47 93.91 -6.18 -31.81
C ASN A 47 95.39 -6.29 -31.42
N PHE A 48 95.83 -7.52 -31.22
CA PHE A 48 97.20 -7.93 -30.92
C PHE A 48 97.95 -8.12 -32.24
N SER A 49 99.00 -7.32 -32.47
CA SER A 49 100.01 -7.61 -33.50
C SER A 49 101.40 -7.52 -32.88
N SER A 50 102.11 -8.64 -32.94
CA SER A 50 103.54 -8.74 -32.69
C SER A 50 104.32 -8.04 -33.79
N ASP A 51 105.32 -7.24 -33.42
CA ASP A 51 106.58 -7.20 -34.18
C ASP A 51 107.73 -6.69 -33.31
N ARG A 52 108.87 -7.36 -33.51
CA ARG A 52 110.16 -7.17 -32.86
C ARG A 52 110.97 -6.10 -33.62
N ASP A 53 111.99 -5.62 -32.91
CA ASP A 53 113.22 -5.02 -33.43
C ASP A 53 113.09 -3.63 -34.06
N GLU A 54 113.71 -2.62 -33.41
CA GLU A 54 114.80 -1.86 -34.04
C GLU A 54 115.41 -0.86 -33.05
N LEU A 55 116.65 -1.17 -32.66
CA LEU A 55 117.67 -0.21 -32.26
C LEU A 55 118.16 0.48 -33.53
N ASP A 56 118.03 1.81 -33.64
CA ASP A 56 119.08 2.61 -34.28
C ASP A 56 119.08 4.08 -33.83
N ASN A 57 120.30 4.58 -33.60
CA ASN A 57 120.70 5.92 -33.14
C ASN A 57 120.53 6.96 -34.31
N PRO A 58 120.74 8.30 -34.19
CA PRO A 58 121.57 9.00 -33.19
C PRO A 58 121.02 10.32 -32.60
N MET A 59 121.58 10.67 -31.44
CA MET A 59 121.64 12.04 -30.89
C MET A 59 122.37 13.02 -31.83
N PRO A 60 121.96 14.31 -31.92
CA PRO A 60 122.87 15.38 -32.26
C PRO A 60 123.65 15.81 -31.00
N VAL A 61 124.97 15.87 -31.15
CA VAL A 61 125.94 16.28 -30.13
C VAL A 61 125.94 17.81 -29.97
N LEU A 62 126.19 18.28 -28.73
CA LEU A 62 126.88 19.52 -28.26
C LEU A 62 126.08 20.34 -27.22
N PRO A 63 126.71 21.03 -26.25
CA PRO A 63 127.93 20.76 -25.50
C PRO A 63 127.68 20.73 -23.96
N ILE A 64 128.70 20.28 -23.22
CA ILE A 64 128.76 20.22 -21.76
C ILE A 64 128.51 21.61 -21.14
N ILE A 65 127.40 21.79 -20.41
CA ILE A 65 127.20 22.90 -19.46
C ILE A 65 126.58 22.32 -18.17
N ALA A 66 127.27 22.60 -17.07
CA ALA A 66 127.09 22.24 -15.66
C ALA A 66 125.78 21.58 -15.16
N LEU A 67 125.94 20.46 -14.45
CA LEU A 67 124.91 19.72 -13.70
C LEU A 67 124.28 20.47 -12.49
N SER A 68 124.62 21.75 -12.26
CA SER A 68 124.13 22.54 -11.13
C SER A 68 122.81 23.28 -11.39
N ASP A 69 122.47 23.56 -12.65
CA ASP A 69 121.38 24.50 -12.97
C ASP A 69 120.03 23.82 -13.32
N LEU A 70 120.04 22.50 -13.57
CA LEU A 70 118.82 21.72 -13.85
C LEU A 70 118.04 21.34 -12.58
N GLN A 71 118.70 21.27 -11.41
CA GLN A 71 118.06 20.91 -10.13
C GLN A 71 117.16 22.02 -9.56
N GLY A 72 117.44 23.29 -9.87
CA GLY A 72 116.62 24.44 -9.43
C GLY A 72 115.30 24.55 -10.19
N VAL A 73 115.34 24.42 -11.52
CA VAL A 73 114.16 24.60 -12.39
C VAL A 73 113.14 23.47 -12.23
N PHE A 74 113.58 22.24 -11.98
CA PHE A 74 112.67 21.10 -11.73
C PHE A 74 111.97 21.19 -10.38
N LYS A 75 112.64 21.67 -9.32
CA LYS A 75 112.02 21.87 -8.00
C LYS A 75 110.93 22.94 -8.02
N ASP A 76 111.16 24.05 -8.72
CA ASP A 76 110.18 25.12 -8.85
C ASP A 76 108.94 24.72 -9.66
N LYS A 77 109.11 23.94 -10.74
CA LYS A 77 107.98 23.43 -11.53
C LYS A 77 107.15 22.40 -10.75
N LEU A 78 107.79 21.51 -10.00
CA LEU A 78 107.10 20.54 -9.14
C LEU A 78 106.35 21.20 -7.98
N ALA A 79 106.90 22.27 -7.39
CA ALA A 79 106.23 23.02 -6.34
C ALA A 79 104.97 23.75 -6.84
N ARG A 80 105.03 24.34 -8.04
CA ARG A 80 103.88 25.02 -8.65
C ARG A 80 102.76 24.05 -9.04
N ILE A 81 103.11 22.86 -9.55
CA ILE A 81 102.12 21.82 -9.89
C ILE A 81 101.47 21.24 -8.63
N ARG A 82 102.23 21.05 -7.54
CA ARG A 82 101.65 20.63 -6.24
C ARG A 82 100.66 21.64 -5.69
N SER A 83 101.03 22.91 -5.65
CA SER A 83 100.17 23.97 -5.14
C SER A 83 98.90 24.17 -5.99
N ALA A 84 99.00 24.03 -7.32
CA ALA A 84 97.83 24.10 -8.21
C ALA A 84 96.87 22.91 -8.02
N ASN A 85 97.41 21.69 -7.84
CA ASN A 85 96.59 20.50 -7.58
C ASN A 85 95.95 20.51 -6.20
N GLU A 86 96.66 20.96 -5.16
CA GLU A 86 96.10 21.08 -3.80
C GLU A 86 94.94 22.09 -3.76
N ASN A 87 95.05 23.20 -4.49
CA ASN A 87 93.98 24.18 -4.60
C ASN A 87 92.76 23.67 -5.39
N GLN A 88 92.97 22.93 -6.49
CA GLN A 88 91.85 22.34 -7.24
C GLN A 88 91.12 21.26 -6.45
N VAL A 89 91.85 20.41 -5.71
CA VAL A 89 91.24 19.38 -4.86
C VAL A 89 90.42 20.04 -3.74
N ALA A 90 90.93 21.09 -3.11
CA ALA A 90 90.24 21.82 -2.04
C ALA A 90 88.90 22.43 -2.51
N VAL A 91 88.87 23.08 -3.68
CA VAL A 91 87.65 23.67 -4.25
C VAL A 91 86.61 22.59 -4.57
N ILE A 92 87.02 21.48 -5.19
CA ILE A 92 86.10 20.39 -5.56
C ILE A 92 85.56 19.67 -4.31
N THR A 93 86.37 19.50 -3.25
CA THR A 93 85.88 18.93 -1.98
C THR A 93 84.88 19.83 -1.28
N GLU A 94 85.08 21.16 -1.32
CA GLU A 94 84.15 22.10 -0.69
C GLU A 94 82.85 22.20 -1.50
N GLU A 95 82.89 22.23 -2.84
CA GLU A 95 81.70 22.20 -3.69
C GLU A 95 80.88 20.91 -3.50
N LYS A 96 81.53 19.74 -3.42
CA LYS A 96 80.84 18.48 -3.12
C LYS A 96 80.17 18.48 -1.74
N ARG A 97 80.83 19.08 -0.74
CA ARG A 97 80.27 19.19 0.62
C ARG A 97 79.07 20.13 0.65
N GLN A 98 79.11 21.24 -0.07
CA GLN A 98 77.99 22.17 -0.19
C GLN A 98 76.79 21.54 -0.92
N LEU A 99 77.03 20.79 -2.00
CA LEU A 99 75.99 20.05 -2.72
C LEU A 99 75.35 18.94 -1.87
N GLU A 100 76.13 18.22 -1.06
CA GLU A 100 75.60 17.16 -0.19
C GLU A 100 74.74 17.75 0.96
N ILE A 101 75.16 18.89 1.52
CA ILE A 101 74.39 19.62 2.52
C ILE A 101 73.10 20.19 1.91
N ALA A 102 73.15 20.71 0.67
CA ALA A 102 71.97 21.20 -0.04
C ALA A 102 70.98 20.06 -0.33
N ARG A 103 71.45 18.90 -0.79
CA ARG A 103 70.59 17.73 -1.09
C ARG A 103 69.92 17.17 0.16
N LYS A 104 70.65 17.07 1.28
CA LYS A 104 70.08 16.64 2.57
C LYS A 104 69.01 17.60 3.09
N ARG A 105 69.22 18.92 2.96
CA ARG A 105 68.22 19.93 3.32
C ARG A 105 66.97 19.87 2.44
N GLU A 106 67.12 19.58 1.15
CA GLU A 106 65.99 19.44 0.23
C GLU A 106 65.19 18.16 0.49
N GLU A 107 65.86 17.03 0.75
CA GLU A 107 65.22 15.77 1.15
C GLU A 107 64.46 15.89 2.48
N GLU A 108 65.03 16.55 3.49
CA GLU A 108 64.35 16.83 4.77
C GLU A 108 63.12 17.73 4.58
N ARG A 109 63.20 18.75 3.73
CA ARG A 109 62.06 19.63 3.42
C ARG A 109 60.93 18.88 2.71
N LEU A 110 61.25 18.05 1.72
CA LEU A 110 60.30 17.22 1.00
C LEU A 110 59.63 16.18 1.91
N LYS A 111 60.36 15.63 2.89
CA LYS A 111 59.82 14.69 3.86
C LYS A 111 58.89 15.38 4.86
N ALA A 112 59.30 16.54 5.39
CA ALA A 112 58.48 17.35 6.29
C ALA A 112 57.19 17.84 5.61
N GLU A 113 57.24 18.20 4.33
CA GLU A 113 56.06 18.62 3.56
C GLU A 113 55.08 17.47 3.32
N ARG A 114 55.57 16.26 3.02
CA ARG A 114 54.73 15.06 2.90
C ARG A 114 54.07 14.66 4.22
N GLU A 115 54.82 14.65 5.32
CA GLU A 115 54.28 14.34 6.65
C GLU A 115 53.21 15.36 7.08
N LEU A 116 53.42 16.64 6.79
CA LEU A 116 52.44 17.69 7.07
C LEU A 116 51.17 17.54 6.21
N ARG A 117 51.31 17.16 4.93
CA ARG A 117 50.19 16.92 4.02
C ARG A 117 49.36 15.71 4.43
N GLU A 118 50.02 14.59 4.76
CA GLU A 118 49.33 13.38 5.24
C GLU A 118 48.60 13.62 6.57
N LYS A 119 49.19 14.41 7.48
CA LYS A 119 48.54 14.77 8.74
C LYS A 119 47.28 15.63 8.51
N ARG A 120 47.34 16.61 7.61
CA ARG A 120 46.18 17.44 7.23
C ARG A 120 45.07 16.62 6.58
N GLU A 121 45.41 15.71 5.65
CA GLU A 121 44.43 14.85 4.98
C GLU A 121 43.77 13.86 5.97
N ARG A 122 44.52 13.36 6.96
CA ARG A 122 43.96 12.48 8.02
C ARG A 122 43.04 13.25 8.96
N GLU A 123 43.43 14.46 9.40
CA GLU A 123 42.58 15.33 10.23
C GLU A 123 41.29 15.76 9.51
N GLU A 124 41.36 16.07 8.21
CA GLU A 124 40.18 16.43 7.42
C GLU A 124 39.24 15.24 7.21
N ARG A 125 39.78 14.04 6.98
CA ARG A 125 38.99 12.81 6.85
C ARG A 125 38.29 12.45 8.16
N GLU A 126 38.99 12.50 9.29
CA GLU A 126 38.39 12.29 10.62
C GLU A 126 37.29 13.31 10.93
N ARG A 127 37.49 14.58 10.55
CA ARG A 127 36.47 15.62 10.74
C ARG A 127 35.22 15.35 9.89
N ARG A 128 35.38 14.99 8.62
CA ARG A 128 34.26 14.64 7.73
C ARG A 128 33.50 13.40 8.22
N GLU A 129 34.20 12.38 8.70
CA GLU A 129 33.58 11.17 9.27
C GLU A 129 32.80 11.48 10.56
N ARG A 130 33.35 12.32 11.46
CA ARG A 130 32.65 12.76 12.67
C ARG A 130 31.42 13.62 12.37
N GLU A 131 31.50 14.51 11.38
CA GLU A 131 30.36 15.34 10.95
C GLU A 131 29.27 14.49 10.28
N ALA A 132 29.64 13.54 9.41
CA ALA A 132 28.70 12.60 8.79
C ALA A 132 28.03 11.68 9.81
N ALA A 133 28.79 11.16 10.79
CA ALA A 133 28.25 10.33 11.87
C ALA A 133 27.28 11.11 12.78
N LYS A 134 27.58 12.39 13.09
CA LYS A 134 26.66 13.25 13.84
C LYS A 134 25.38 13.57 13.06
N SER A 135 25.49 13.81 11.76
CA SER A 135 24.33 14.09 10.90
C SER A 135 23.39 12.87 10.79
N ARG A 136 23.95 11.67 10.56
CA ARG A 136 23.16 10.42 10.52
C ARG A 136 22.45 10.14 11.83
N LYS A 137 23.13 10.32 12.98
CA LYS A 137 22.52 10.14 14.31
C LYS A 137 21.36 11.12 14.54
N ARG A 138 21.50 12.38 14.12
CA ARG A 138 20.41 13.38 14.22
C ARG A 138 19.21 13.02 13.34
N GLN A 139 19.43 12.60 12.10
CA GLN A 139 18.36 12.17 11.20
C GLN A 139 17.62 10.93 11.72
N GLU A 140 18.34 9.93 12.23
CA GLU A 140 17.72 8.74 12.84
C GLU A 140 16.93 9.08 14.12
N GLU A 141 17.41 10.03 14.92
CA GLU A 141 16.75 10.47 16.14
C GLU A 141 15.48 11.29 15.83
N GLU A 142 15.53 12.20 14.85
CA GLU A 142 14.37 12.95 14.34
C GLU A 142 13.31 12.02 13.72
N GLU A 143 13.71 11.03 12.91
CA GLU A 143 12.77 10.08 12.31
C GLU A 143 12.13 9.17 13.37
N ARG A 144 12.89 8.81 14.41
CA ARG A 144 12.38 8.02 15.55
C ARG A 144 11.44 8.83 16.44
N GLU A 145 11.74 10.10 16.68
CA GLU A 145 10.87 11.05 17.37
C GLU A 145 9.56 11.28 16.60
N GLU A 146 9.62 11.47 15.28
CA GLU A 146 8.45 11.66 14.43
C GLU A 146 7.58 10.39 14.38
N ARG A 147 8.18 9.20 14.23
CA ARG A 147 7.45 7.93 14.34
C ARG A 147 6.80 7.77 15.71
N LYS A 148 7.51 8.08 16.80
CA LYS A 148 6.94 8.04 18.16
C LYS A 148 5.80 9.05 18.34
N ARG A 149 5.89 10.25 17.79
CA ARG A 149 4.81 11.26 17.81
C ARG A 149 3.59 10.80 17.03
N GLN A 150 3.78 10.22 15.83
CA GLN A 150 2.69 9.65 15.04
C GLN A 150 2.03 8.45 15.74
N GLU A 151 2.83 7.57 16.36
CA GLU A 151 2.35 6.45 17.16
C GLU A 151 1.57 6.95 18.39
N GLN A 152 2.10 7.96 19.09
CA GLN A 152 1.44 8.57 20.25
C GLN A 152 0.15 9.28 19.86
N LEU A 153 0.10 10.00 18.73
CA LEU A 153 -1.12 10.62 18.21
C LEU A 153 -2.18 9.58 17.87
N LYS A 154 -1.79 8.44 17.27
CA LYS A 154 -2.71 7.31 17.00
C LYS A 154 -3.19 6.65 18.29
N ILE A 155 -2.31 6.47 19.28
CA ILE A 155 -2.67 5.91 20.58
C ILE A 155 -3.57 6.88 21.35
N GLU A 156 -3.33 8.19 21.28
CA GLU A 156 -4.15 9.20 21.94
C GLU A 156 -5.51 9.36 21.26
N SER A 157 -5.58 9.32 19.92
CA SER A 157 -6.86 9.28 19.20
C SER A 157 -7.65 8.02 19.56
N ALA A 158 -7.00 6.85 19.58
CA ALA A 158 -7.60 5.60 19.99
C ALA A 158 -8.04 5.59 21.46
N LYS A 159 -7.28 6.24 22.36
CA LYS A 159 -7.65 6.41 23.78
C LYS A 159 -8.79 7.39 23.98
N ARG A 160 -8.85 8.50 23.23
CA ARG A 160 -9.98 9.44 23.21
C ARG A 160 -11.24 8.73 22.71
N GLU A 161 -11.15 7.96 21.63
CA GLU A 161 -12.23 7.10 21.12
C GLU A 161 -12.65 6.02 22.13
N ALA A 162 -11.69 5.39 22.82
CA ALA A 162 -11.98 4.39 23.86
C ALA A 162 -12.64 5.00 25.12
N SER A 163 -12.25 6.21 25.50
CA SER A 163 -12.83 6.92 26.65
C SER A 163 -14.25 7.44 26.40
N GLN A 164 -14.60 7.75 25.15
CA GLN A 164 -15.98 7.98 24.71
C GLN A 164 -16.75 6.69 24.33
N GLY A 165 -16.03 5.58 24.14
CA GLY A 165 -16.51 4.33 23.55
C GLY A 165 -17.50 3.51 24.39
N LYS A 166 -17.85 3.95 25.60
CA LYS A 166 -18.98 3.35 26.35
C LYS A 166 -20.35 3.71 25.73
N TYR A 167 -20.46 4.84 25.04
CA TYR A 167 -21.72 5.35 24.49
C TYR A 167 -21.64 5.82 23.02
N VAL A 168 -20.44 5.85 22.41
CA VAL A 168 -20.23 6.30 21.04
C VAL A 168 -20.01 5.12 20.08
N THR A 169 -20.55 5.25 18.87
CA THR A 169 -20.38 4.28 17.77
C THR A 169 -18.90 3.97 17.51
N SER A 170 -18.46 2.73 17.78
CA SER A 170 -17.11 2.28 17.45
C SER A 170 -17.00 1.95 15.95
N ARG A 171 -16.26 2.77 15.20
CA ARG A 171 -16.03 2.56 13.75
C ARG A 171 -15.25 1.28 13.47
N THR A 172 -14.26 0.96 14.31
CA THR A 172 -13.46 -0.26 14.21
C THR A 172 -14.34 -1.51 14.25
N LYS A 173 -15.30 -1.59 15.18
CA LYS A 173 -16.23 -2.74 15.26
C LYS A 173 -17.14 -2.86 14.04
N ILE A 174 -17.57 -1.72 13.48
CA ILE A 174 -18.37 -1.71 12.24
C ILE A 174 -17.53 -2.20 11.07
N GLU A 175 -16.27 -1.77 10.96
CA GLU A 175 -15.33 -2.23 9.93
C GLU A 175 -15.01 -3.72 10.07
N GLU A 176 -14.79 -4.22 11.29
CA GLU A 176 -14.63 -5.65 11.57
C GLU A 176 -15.86 -6.45 11.12
N THR A 177 -17.06 -5.95 11.44
CA THR A 177 -18.34 -6.56 11.02
C THR A 177 -18.48 -6.56 9.50
N PHE A 178 -18.10 -5.47 8.84
CA PHE A 178 -18.10 -5.37 7.38
C PHE A 178 -17.18 -6.41 6.76
N TRP A 179 -15.93 -6.51 7.21
CA TRP A 179 -14.97 -7.48 6.68
C TRP A 179 -15.34 -8.92 7.01
N HIS A 180 -15.93 -9.18 8.17
CA HIS A 180 -16.51 -10.48 8.51
C HIS A 180 -17.51 -10.93 7.44
N TYR A 181 -18.47 -10.07 7.08
CA TYR A 181 -19.47 -10.40 6.06
C TYR A 181 -18.90 -10.47 4.64
N LYS A 182 -17.89 -9.65 4.31
CA LYS A 182 -17.19 -9.74 3.02
C LYS A 182 -16.45 -11.07 2.89
N ASN A 183 -15.76 -11.50 3.93
CA ASN A 183 -15.10 -12.80 3.98
C ASN A 183 -16.12 -13.93 3.92
N LYS A 184 -17.26 -13.81 4.63
CA LYS A 184 -18.36 -14.79 4.56
C LYS A 184 -18.91 -14.94 3.15
N VAL A 185 -19.00 -13.87 2.37
CA VAL A 185 -19.39 -13.95 0.95
C VAL A 185 -18.39 -14.74 0.10
N VAL A 186 -17.09 -14.60 0.37
CA VAL A 186 -16.03 -15.35 -0.31
C VAL A 186 -16.12 -16.82 0.10
N GLU A 187 -16.27 -17.10 1.39
CA GLU A 187 -16.47 -18.43 1.94
C GLU A 187 -17.68 -19.12 1.28
N ILE A 188 -18.86 -18.47 1.25
CA ILE A 188 -20.07 -18.99 0.57
C ILE A 188 -19.79 -19.32 -0.90
N LYS A 189 -18.96 -18.52 -1.57
CA LYS A 189 -18.62 -18.78 -2.98
C LYS A 189 -17.79 -20.08 -3.10
N GLN A 190 -16.79 -20.24 -2.26
CA GLN A 190 -15.86 -21.37 -2.26
C GLN A 190 -16.49 -22.68 -1.73
N THR A 191 -17.35 -22.60 -0.71
CA THR A 191 -17.93 -23.78 -0.05
C THR A 191 -19.25 -24.21 -0.66
N ILE A 192 -20.04 -23.26 -1.17
CA ILE A 192 -21.40 -23.55 -1.67
C ILE A 192 -21.48 -23.40 -3.19
N ALA A 193 -21.09 -22.25 -3.74
CA ALA A 193 -21.37 -21.94 -5.16
C ALA A 193 -20.46 -22.66 -6.15
N GLU A 194 -19.16 -22.78 -5.86
CA GLU A 194 -18.17 -23.45 -6.70
C GLU A 194 -18.33 -24.97 -6.69
N PRO A 195 -18.45 -25.65 -5.54
CA PRO A 195 -18.68 -27.09 -5.49
C PRO A 195 -20.00 -27.48 -6.15
N ALA A 196 -21.02 -26.62 -6.13
CA ALA A 196 -22.29 -26.88 -6.81
C ALA A 196 -22.15 -26.96 -8.33
N LYS A 197 -21.12 -26.33 -8.90
CA LYS A 197 -20.78 -26.46 -10.33
C LYS A 197 -20.09 -27.78 -10.66
N ALA A 198 -19.48 -28.45 -9.68
CA ALA A 198 -18.82 -29.74 -9.86
C ALA A 198 -19.77 -30.94 -9.64
N LEU A 199 -21.02 -30.70 -9.20
CA LEU A 199 -21.99 -31.76 -8.91
C LEU A 199 -22.34 -32.63 -10.14
N PRO A 200 -22.78 -33.89 -9.91
CA PRO A 200 -23.35 -34.75 -10.96
C PRO A 200 -24.53 -34.10 -11.69
N LYS A 201 -24.76 -34.50 -12.95
CA LYS A 201 -25.78 -33.93 -13.83
C LYS A 201 -27.19 -34.00 -13.24
N ASP A 202 -27.53 -35.10 -12.59
CA ASP A 202 -28.87 -35.33 -12.02
C ASP A 202 -29.15 -34.36 -10.86
N ILE A 203 -28.16 -34.14 -9.99
CA ILE A 203 -28.25 -33.21 -8.85
C ILE A 203 -28.34 -31.76 -9.35
N LYS A 204 -27.58 -31.39 -10.39
CA LYS A 204 -27.69 -30.07 -11.03
C LYS A 204 -29.05 -29.84 -11.67
N SER A 205 -29.63 -30.87 -12.28
CA SER A 205 -30.98 -30.83 -12.84
C SER A 205 -32.00 -30.56 -11.72
N LEU A 206 -31.92 -31.30 -10.62
CA LEU A 206 -32.77 -31.11 -9.44
C LEU A 206 -32.66 -29.68 -8.86
N LEU A 207 -31.43 -29.18 -8.67
CA LEU A 207 -31.19 -27.80 -8.23
C LEU A 207 -31.82 -26.77 -9.16
N SER A 208 -31.67 -26.97 -10.47
CA SER A 208 -32.24 -26.08 -11.48
C SER A 208 -33.77 -26.11 -11.46
N GLN A 209 -34.39 -27.27 -11.23
CA GLN A 209 -35.83 -27.41 -11.09
C GLN A 209 -36.35 -26.68 -9.84
N HIS A 210 -35.73 -26.90 -8.67
CA HIS A 210 -36.11 -26.18 -7.45
C HIS A 210 -35.93 -24.68 -7.59
N LYS A 211 -34.79 -24.23 -8.15
CA LYS A 211 -34.56 -22.80 -8.44
C LYS A 211 -35.67 -22.21 -9.31
N ARG A 212 -36.09 -22.90 -10.38
CA ARG A 212 -37.16 -22.43 -11.28
C ARG A 212 -38.52 -22.36 -10.59
N LYS A 213 -38.81 -23.24 -9.63
CA LYS A 213 -40.05 -23.20 -8.84
C LYS A 213 -40.04 -22.09 -7.78
N ILE A 214 -38.87 -21.88 -7.16
CA ILE A 214 -38.69 -20.91 -6.06
C ILE A 214 -38.61 -19.47 -6.57
N ASN A 215 -37.85 -19.20 -7.64
CA ASN A 215 -37.57 -17.83 -8.07
C ASN A 215 -38.83 -16.97 -8.34
N PRO A 216 -39.86 -17.46 -9.05
CA PRO A 216 -41.06 -16.67 -9.31
C PRO A 216 -41.83 -16.28 -8.04
N LYS A 217 -41.69 -17.04 -6.95
CA LYS A 217 -42.44 -16.82 -5.70
C LYS A 217 -42.13 -15.48 -5.04
N PHE A 218 -40.91 -14.97 -5.20
CA PHE A 218 -40.53 -13.65 -4.69
C PHE A 218 -41.16 -12.50 -5.49
N GLY A 219 -41.37 -12.68 -6.80
CA GLY A 219 -42.03 -11.69 -7.67
C GLY A 219 -43.55 -11.85 -7.77
N GLN A 220 -44.10 -12.93 -7.21
CA GLN A 220 -45.54 -13.16 -7.09
C GLN A 220 -46.13 -12.53 -5.83
N LEU A 221 -45.33 -11.81 -5.04
CA LEU A 221 -45.83 -11.13 -3.86
C LEU A 221 -46.71 -9.95 -4.26
N THR A 222 -47.87 -9.85 -3.62
CA THR A 222 -48.80 -8.73 -3.75
C THR A 222 -49.14 -8.21 -2.36
N ASN A 223 -50.02 -7.21 -2.28
CA ASN A 223 -50.48 -6.69 -0.99
C ASN A 223 -51.48 -7.62 -0.27
N SER A 224 -51.78 -8.83 -0.78
CA SER A 224 -52.74 -9.75 -0.16
C SER A 224 -52.11 -10.71 0.87
N LEU A 225 -52.71 -10.81 2.06
CA LEU A 225 -52.32 -11.75 3.11
C LEU A 225 -52.54 -13.22 2.72
N GLN A 226 -53.62 -13.51 1.98
CA GLN A 226 -53.93 -14.86 1.50
C GLN A 226 -52.85 -15.35 0.53
N GLN A 227 -52.48 -14.50 -0.44
CA GLN A 227 -51.42 -14.82 -1.40
C GLN A 227 -50.06 -14.98 -0.70
N LEU A 228 -49.74 -14.10 0.25
CA LEU A 228 -48.53 -14.24 1.06
C LEU A 228 -48.49 -15.58 1.82
N THR A 229 -49.61 -15.99 2.41
CA THR A 229 -49.70 -17.25 3.17
C THR A 229 -49.52 -18.46 2.26
N ALA A 230 -50.15 -18.46 1.07
CA ALA A 230 -49.94 -19.51 0.07
C ALA A 230 -48.47 -19.61 -0.34
N ILE A 231 -47.83 -18.47 -0.64
CA ILE A 231 -46.41 -18.42 -1.03
C ILE A 231 -45.50 -18.89 0.12
N LYS A 232 -45.79 -18.51 1.38
CA LYS A 232 -45.05 -18.98 2.56
C LYS A 232 -45.08 -20.51 2.65
N ASN A 233 -46.24 -21.12 2.53
CA ASN A 233 -46.42 -22.58 2.60
C ASN A 233 -45.69 -23.30 1.46
N GLU A 234 -45.81 -22.78 0.23
CA GLU A 234 -45.13 -23.35 -0.92
C GLU A 234 -43.60 -23.26 -0.80
N LEU A 235 -43.06 -22.12 -0.36
CA LEU A 235 -41.63 -21.97 -0.14
C LEU A 235 -41.14 -22.84 1.02
N ASN A 236 -41.91 -22.95 2.10
CA ASN A 236 -41.59 -23.85 3.21
C ASN A 236 -41.46 -25.30 2.72
N ASN A 237 -42.41 -25.76 1.91
CA ASN A 237 -42.39 -27.10 1.34
C ASN A 237 -41.22 -27.31 0.36
N LEU A 238 -40.99 -26.37 -0.57
CA LEU A 238 -39.91 -26.47 -1.56
C LEU A 238 -38.52 -26.45 -0.93
N ILE A 239 -38.31 -25.62 0.09
CA ILE A 239 -37.03 -25.54 0.82
C ILE A 239 -36.89 -26.74 1.77
N GLY A 240 -37.98 -27.19 2.40
CA GLY A 240 -38.00 -28.41 3.22
C GLY A 240 -37.60 -29.66 2.43
N GLN A 241 -38.09 -29.80 1.19
CA GLN A 241 -37.65 -30.86 0.27
C GLN A 241 -36.14 -30.79 -0.02
N CYS A 242 -35.59 -29.58 -0.16
CA CYS A 242 -34.15 -29.39 -0.35
C CYS A 242 -33.34 -29.78 0.89
N LYS A 243 -33.90 -29.58 2.11
CA LYS A 243 -33.29 -29.97 3.38
C LYS A 243 -33.23 -31.50 3.55
N ALA A 244 -34.26 -32.21 3.08
CA ALA A 244 -34.33 -33.67 3.09
C ALA A 244 -33.59 -34.34 1.91
N ALA A 245 -33.00 -33.56 0.99
CA ALA A 245 -32.36 -34.10 -0.20
C ALA A 245 -31.04 -34.84 0.16
N PRO A 246 -30.67 -35.90 -0.59
CA PRO A 246 -29.55 -36.78 -0.24
C PRO A 246 -28.19 -36.09 -0.33
N ASN A 247 -28.07 -34.99 -1.08
CA ASN A 247 -26.82 -34.26 -1.20
C ASN A 247 -26.81 -33.03 -0.26
N PRO A 248 -25.86 -32.96 0.69
CA PRO A 248 -25.83 -31.90 1.71
C PRO A 248 -25.59 -30.50 1.14
N LEU A 249 -25.14 -30.40 -0.11
CA LEU A 249 -24.91 -29.11 -0.78
C LEU A 249 -26.19 -28.47 -1.33
N ILE A 250 -27.26 -29.24 -1.52
CA ILE A 250 -28.51 -28.74 -2.13
C ILE A 250 -29.14 -27.66 -1.25
N TYR A 251 -29.35 -27.97 0.02
CA TYR A 251 -29.99 -27.08 0.98
C TYR A 251 -29.27 -25.73 1.15
N PRO A 252 -27.98 -25.65 1.50
CA PRO A 252 -27.27 -24.38 1.65
C PRO A 252 -27.19 -23.60 0.33
N TRP A 253 -27.15 -24.29 -0.82
CA TRP A 253 -27.18 -23.62 -2.12
C TRP A 253 -28.52 -22.94 -2.39
N ILE A 254 -29.63 -23.61 -2.08
CA ILE A 254 -30.98 -23.06 -2.23
C ILE A 254 -31.23 -21.93 -1.24
N LEU A 255 -30.78 -22.04 0.02
CA LEU A 255 -30.87 -20.91 0.96
C LEU A 255 -30.07 -19.69 0.49
N ASN A 256 -28.84 -19.90 0.00
CA ASN A 256 -28.04 -18.84 -0.59
C ASN A 256 -28.71 -18.23 -1.84
N PHE A 257 -29.42 -19.04 -2.62
CA PHE A 257 -30.23 -18.56 -3.73
C PHE A 257 -31.40 -17.69 -3.25
N CYS A 258 -32.16 -18.13 -2.25
CA CYS A 258 -33.24 -17.34 -1.62
C CYS A 258 -32.72 -16.01 -1.07
N ALA A 259 -31.59 -16.02 -0.35
CA ALA A 259 -30.95 -14.80 0.15
C ALA A 259 -30.62 -13.81 -0.97
N LYS A 260 -30.12 -14.31 -2.12
CA LYS A 260 -29.86 -13.46 -3.30
C LYS A 260 -31.14 -12.95 -3.93
N ALA A 261 -32.19 -13.76 -4.00
CA ALA A 261 -33.47 -13.38 -4.59
C ALA A 261 -34.17 -12.28 -3.77
N ILE A 262 -34.20 -12.41 -2.44
CA ILE A 262 -34.76 -11.40 -1.52
C ILE A 262 -34.08 -10.04 -1.72
N VAL A 263 -32.74 -9.99 -1.63
CA VAL A 263 -31.99 -8.73 -1.80
C VAL A 263 -32.11 -8.19 -3.24
N HIS A 264 -32.23 -9.08 -4.23
CA HIS A 264 -32.45 -8.64 -5.61
C HIS A 264 -33.82 -7.98 -5.78
N GLN A 265 -34.88 -8.54 -5.19
CA GLN A 265 -36.23 -7.97 -5.24
C GLN A 265 -36.28 -6.59 -4.57
N ALA A 266 -35.52 -6.41 -3.48
CA ALA A 266 -35.35 -5.11 -2.84
C ALA A 266 -34.70 -4.07 -3.76
N GLU A 267 -33.69 -4.51 -4.51
CA GLU A 267 -32.93 -3.67 -5.44
C GLU A 267 -33.71 -3.32 -6.73
N THR A 268 -34.76 -4.08 -7.07
CA THR A 268 -35.53 -3.91 -8.31
C THR A 268 -36.96 -3.43 -8.06
N GLU A 269 -37.80 -4.21 -7.37
CA GLU A 269 -39.22 -3.90 -7.18
C GLU A 269 -39.41 -2.88 -6.05
N VAL A 270 -38.79 -3.11 -4.89
CA VAL A 270 -38.92 -2.18 -3.75
C VAL A 270 -38.32 -0.81 -4.09
N ARG A 271 -37.27 -0.79 -4.92
CA ARG A 271 -36.70 0.43 -5.50
C ARG A 271 -37.76 1.31 -6.18
N VAL A 272 -38.66 0.72 -6.95
CA VAL A 272 -39.67 1.49 -7.73
C VAL A 272 -41.01 1.61 -7.01
N LYS A 273 -41.32 0.67 -6.11
CA LYS A 273 -42.55 0.63 -5.31
C LYS A 273 -42.19 0.24 -3.86
N PRO A 274 -41.82 1.22 -3.01
CA PRO A 274 -41.40 0.96 -1.64
C PRO A 274 -42.40 0.13 -0.81
N GLU A 275 -43.70 0.24 -1.09
CA GLU A 275 -44.77 -0.49 -0.41
C GLU A 275 -44.68 -2.01 -0.62
N SER A 276 -44.04 -2.46 -1.70
CA SER A 276 -43.77 -3.89 -1.94
C SER A 276 -42.78 -4.50 -0.92
N ALA A 277 -42.10 -3.66 -0.13
CA ALA A 277 -41.27 -4.12 0.98
C ALA A 277 -42.08 -4.86 2.04
N THR A 278 -43.33 -4.47 2.32
CA THR A 278 -44.15 -5.04 3.40
C THR A 278 -44.38 -6.55 3.23
N PRO A 279 -44.96 -7.05 2.12
CA PRO A 279 -45.12 -8.49 1.92
C PRO A 279 -43.79 -9.23 1.85
N LEU A 280 -42.76 -8.64 1.24
CA LEU A 280 -41.43 -9.24 1.14
C LEU A 280 -40.72 -9.35 2.50
N ALA A 281 -40.89 -8.37 3.37
CA ALA A 281 -40.36 -8.38 4.74
C ALA A 281 -41.05 -9.47 5.56
N LYS A 282 -42.38 -9.58 5.50
CA LYS A 282 -43.13 -10.64 6.20
C LYS A 282 -42.79 -12.04 5.69
N LEU A 283 -42.51 -12.20 4.40
CA LEU A 283 -41.99 -13.46 3.86
C LEU A 283 -40.57 -13.73 4.36
N SER A 284 -39.69 -12.73 4.32
CA SER A 284 -38.29 -12.87 4.75
C SER A 284 -38.19 -13.23 6.23
N CYS A 285 -38.95 -12.55 7.10
CA CYS A 285 -39.02 -12.86 8.53
C CYS A 285 -39.52 -14.29 8.77
N PHE A 286 -40.55 -14.74 8.05
CA PHE A 286 -41.00 -16.14 8.11
C PHE A 286 -39.89 -17.12 7.71
N LEU A 287 -39.20 -16.87 6.60
CA LEU A 287 -38.11 -17.74 6.14
C LEU A 287 -36.92 -17.76 7.11
N LEU A 288 -36.62 -16.63 7.76
CA LEU A 288 -35.59 -16.55 8.81
C LEU A 288 -35.94 -17.38 10.04
N GLN A 289 -37.23 -17.41 10.43
CA GLN A 289 -37.71 -18.23 11.54
C GLN A 289 -37.73 -19.73 11.20
N GLN A 290 -38.17 -20.09 9.98
CA GLN A 290 -38.25 -21.50 9.56
C GLN A 290 -36.87 -22.10 9.19
N PHE A 291 -35.96 -21.28 8.66
CA PHE A 291 -34.63 -21.71 8.22
C PHE A 291 -33.57 -20.77 8.80
N PRO A 292 -33.18 -20.91 10.08
CA PRO A 292 -32.25 -20.00 10.75
C PRO A 292 -30.89 -19.84 10.05
N GLU A 293 -30.43 -20.86 9.32
CA GLU A 293 -29.21 -20.84 8.51
C GLU A 293 -29.27 -19.78 7.40
N LEU A 294 -30.46 -19.33 7.00
CA LEU A 294 -30.67 -18.22 6.07
C LEU A 294 -30.17 -16.89 6.65
N GLY A 295 -30.18 -16.69 7.97
CA GLY A 295 -29.88 -15.41 8.62
C GLY A 295 -28.50 -14.88 8.28
N GLU A 296 -27.47 -15.70 8.43
CA GLU A 296 -26.09 -15.30 8.09
C GLU A 296 -25.90 -15.09 6.59
N LEU A 297 -26.54 -15.93 5.76
CA LEU A 297 -26.48 -15.81 4.30
C LEU A 297 -27.13 -14.51 3.84
N LEU A 298 -28.31 -14.18 4.36
CA LEU A 298 -29.06 -12.98 4.00
C LEU A 298 -28.33 -11.72 4.47
N MET A 299 -27.81 -11.69 5.69
CA MET A 299 -27.04 -10.56 6.20
C MET A 299 -25.77 -10.34 5.37
N ALA A 300 -25.03 -11.41 5.03
CA ALA A 300 -23.87 -11.32 4.15
C ALA A 300 -24.22 -10.75 2.77
N ARG A 301 -25.42 -11.02 2.23
CA ARG A 301 -25.88 -10.45 0.96
C ARG A 301 -26.26 -8.98 1.08
N PHE A 302 -26.93 -8.58 2.15
CA PHE A 302 -27.23 -7.18 2.44
C PHE A 302 -25.94 -6.38 2.62
N VAL A 303 -25.05 -6.75 3.55
CA VAL A 303 -23.81 -6.01 3.82
C VAL A 303 -22.92 -5.92 2.58
N LYS A 304 -22.85 -6.96 1.74
CA LYS A 304 -22.10 -6.90 0.48
C LYS A 304 -22.65 -5.85 -0.49
N LYS A 305 -23.98 -5.70 -0.57
CA LYS A 305 -24.65 -4.86 -1.58
C LYS A 305 -25.03 -3.48 -1.07
N CYS A 306 -25.36 -3.35 0.21
CA CYS A 306 -25.77 -2.16 0.93
C CYS A 306 -25.12 -2.18 2.32
N PRO A 307 -23.84 -1.76 2.45
CA PRO A 307 -23.14 -1.76 3.75
C PRO A 307 -23.77 -0.84 4.80
N TYR A 308 -24.60 0.11 4.37
CA TYR A 308 -25.33 1.04 5.23
C TYR A 308 -26.27 0.36 6.23
N VAL A 309 -26.73 -0.87 5.96
CA VAL A 309 -27.56 -1.66 6.90
C VAL A 309 -26.85 -1.99 8.21
N ILE A 310 -25.52 -1.88 8.26
CA ILE A 310 -24.72 -1.95 9.49
C ILE A 310 -24.08 -0.61 9.84
N GLY A 311 -24.40 0.47 9.12
CA GLY A 311 -23.80 1.79 9.29
C GLY A 311 -22.34 1.87 8.85
N TYR A 312 -21.88 1.00 7.94
CA TYR A 312 -20.53 1.09 7.37
C TYR A 312 -20.50 2.10 6.22
N THR A 313 -19.52 3.00 6.26
CA THR A 313 -19.25 4.00 5.22
C THR A 313 -17.74 4.10 4.99
N CYS A 314 -17.31 4.18 3.73
CA CYS A 314 -15.92 4.46 3.36
C CYS A 314 -15.85 5.41 2.15
N ALA A 315 -14.67 5.98 1.90
CA ALA A 315 -14.44 6.84 0.74
C ALA A 315 -14.68 6.10 -0.59
N ILE A 316 -15.27 6.80 -1.57
CA ILE A 316 -15.69 6.25 -2.87
C ILE A 316 -14.90 6.83 -4.07
N GLU A 317 -13.78 7.51 -3.81
CA GLU A 317 -12.90 8.04 -4.86
C GLU A 317 -12.13 6.94 -5.60
N THR A 318 -11.92 5.80 -4.93
CA THR A 318 -11.23 4.65 -5.51
C THR A 318 -12.22 3.61 -6.01
N GLU A 319 -11.85 2.85 -7.03
CA GLU A 319 -12.63 1.70 -7.50
C GLU A 319 -12.88 0.67 -6.38
N LYS A 320 -11.88 0.43 -5.52
CA LYS A 320 -12.02 -0.44 -4.35
C LYS A 320 -13.07 0.12 -3.37
N GLY A 321 -13.07 1.42 -3.14
CA GLY A 321 -14.06 2.12 -2.31
C GLY A 321 -15.48 1.98 -2.86
N ARG A 322 -15.68 2.31 -4.14
CA ARG A 322 -16.98 2.13 -4.83
C ARG A 322 -17.46 0.68 -4.78
N SER A 323 -16.58 -0.27 -5.08
CA SER A 323 -16.89 -1.70 -5.02
C SER A 323 -17.22 -2.17 -3.59
N SER A 324 -16.60 -1.57 -2.58
CA SER A 324 -16.87 -1.85 -1.17
C SER A 324 -18.23 -1.30 -0.73
N MET A 325 -18.60 -0.12 -1.22
CA MET A 325 -19.88 0.54 -0.99
C MET A 325 -21.03 0.03 -1.88
N GLY A 326 -20.82 -1.03 -2.66
CA GLY A 326 -21.89 -1.70 -3.42
C GLY A 326 -22.28 -1.02 -4.73
N TRP A 327 -21.41 -0.16 -5.28
CA TRP A 327 -21.58 0.39 -6.62
C TRP A 327 -21.49 -0.71 -7.68
N LYS A 328 -22.29 -0.58 -8.75
CA LYS A 328 -22.26 -1.48 -9.90
C LYS A 328 -21.67 -0.80 -11.12
N ARG A 329 -21.03 -1.62 -11.95
CA ARG A 329 -20.70 -1.27 -13.32
C ARG A 329 -21.85 -1.67 -14.25
N LYS A 330 -22.14 -0.82 -15.23
CA LYS A 330 -23.05 -1.06 -16.34
C LYS A 330 -22.36 -1.95 -17.39
N SER A 331 -23.08 -2.31 -18.44
CA SER A 331 -22.56 -3.15 -19.54
C SER A 331 -21.40 -2.52 -20.30
N ASP A 332 -21.26 -1.19 -20.28
CA ASP A 332 -20.16 -0.43 -20.87
C ASP A 332 -18.98 -0.24 -19.91
N ASP A 333 -18.92 -1.05 -18.85
CA ASP A 333 -17.94 -0.99 -17.76
C ASP A 333 -17.93 0.34 -16.97
N LYS A 334 -18.84 1.29 -17.25
CA LYS A 334 -18.93 2.53 -16.48
C LYS A 334 -19.69 2.30 -15.17
N TRP A 335 -19.35 3.09 -14.16
CA TRP A 335 -20.16 3.14 -12.93
C TRP A 335 -21.59 3.56 -13.26
N GLU A 336 -22.54 3.01 -12.52
CA GLU A 336 -23.90 3.54 -12.55
C GLU A 336 -23.96 5.01 -12.11
N SER A 337 -25.07 5.69 -12.41
CA SER A 337 -25.28 7.07 -11.94
C SER A 337 -25.55 7.10 -10.44
N ASP A 338 -25.25 8.23 -9.80
CA ASP A 338 -25.57 8.47 -8.38
C ASP A 338 -27.04 8.22 -8.08
N THR A 339 -27.96 8.69 -8.93
CA THR A 339 -29.40 8.43 -8.78
C THR A 339 -29.74 6.94 -8.80
N SER A 340 -29.15 6.17 -9.73
CA SER A 340 -29.37 4.72 -9.78
C SER A 340 -28.83 4.03 -8.55
N TYR A 341 -27.65 4.44 -8.08
CA TYR A 341 -27.04 3.93 -6.86
C TYR A 341 -27.93 4.22 -5.64
N ASP A 342 -28.32 5.48 -5.46
CA ASP A 342 -29.14 5.95 -4.34
C ASP A 342 -30.49 5.21 -4.28
N GLU A 343 -31.19 5.07 -5.41
CA GLU A 343 -32.47 4.36 -5.49
C GLU A 343 -32.35 2.86 -5.14
N ARG A 344 -31.29 2.18 -5.61
CA ARG A 344 -31.04 0.78 -5.24
C ARG A 344 -30.75 0.63 -3.75
N MET A 345 -29.94 1.52 -3.20
CA MET A 345 -29.59 1.51 -1.77
C MET A 345 -30.84 1.80 -0.92
N ALA A 346 -31.69 2.72 -1.35
CA ALA A 346 -32.97 3.03 -0.73
C ALA A 346 -33.87 1.78 -0.67
N GLY A 347 -34.10 1.10 -1.80
CA GLY A 347 -34.95 -0.10 -1.82
C GLY A 347 -34.45 -1.23 -0.92
N MET A 348 -33.13 -1.44 -0.86
CA MET A 348 -32.53 -2.40 0.08
C MET A 348 -32.66 -1.95 1.54
N MET A 349 -32.51 -0.67 1.83
CA MET A 349 -32.70 -0.11 3.17
C MET A 349 -34.16 -0.21 3.62
N THR A 350 -35.13 0.11 2.77
CA THR A 350 -36.57 -0.05 3.04
C THR A 350 -36.89 -1.49 3.42
N LEU A 351 -36.45 -2.48 2.63
CA LEU A 351 -36.70 -3.87 2.98
C LEU A 351 -36.03 -4.26 4.32
N PHE A 352 -34.77 -3.86 4.53
CA PHE A 352 -34.05 -4.18 5.76
C PHE A 352 -34.76 -3.59 6.98
N ALA A 353 -35.13 -2.30 6.91
CA ALA A 353 -35.87 -1.59 7.96
C ALA A 353 -37.20 -2.28 8.26
N ALA A 354 -37.98 -2.61 7.23
CA ALA A 354 -39.24 -3.33 7.36
C ALA A 354 -39.05 -4.70 8.07
N ILE A 355 -38.00 -5.47 7.75
CA ILE A 355 -37.74 -6.75 8.43
C ILE A 355 -37.45 -6.54 9.92
N THR A 356 -36.62 -5.56 10.26
CA THR A 356 -36.18 -5.32 11.66
C THR A 356 -37.30 -4.84 12.59
N MET A 357 -38.36 -4.25 12.04
CA MET A 357 -39.46 -3.69 12.82
C MET A 357 -40.71 -4.59 12.83
N LEU A 358 -40.65 -5.76 12.18
CA LEU A 358 -41.72 -6.75 12.32
C LEU A 358 -41.71 -7.34 13.73
N PRO A 359 -42.90 -7.51 14.35
CA PRO A 359 -42.99 -8.12 15.68
C PRO A 359 -42.42 -9.53 15.67
N GLU A 360 -41.59 -9.84 16.67
CA GLU A 360 -41.06 -11.18 16.87
C GLU A 360 -42.22 -12.14 17.17
N SER A 361 -42.23 -13.32 16.52
CA SER A 361 -43.18 -14.36 16.89
C SER A 361 -42.65 -15.08 18.12
N ASN A 362 -43.53 -15.42 19.07
CA ASN A 362 -43.18 -16.09 20.35
C ASN A 362 -42.50 -17.47 20.20
N GLN A 363 -42.24 -17.94 18.98
CA GLN A 363 -41.75 -19.30 18.71
C GLN A 363 -40.23 -19.39 18.63
N GLN A 364 -39.54 -18.32 18.21
CA GLN A 364 -38.07 -18.21 18.23
C GLN A 364 -37.70 -16.70 18.16
N PRO A 365 -36.85 -16.17 19.07
CA PRO A 365 -36.35 -14.81 18.91
C PRO A 365 -35.50 -14.75 17.64
N VAL A 366 -35.82 -13.81 16.76
CA VAL A 366 -34.96 -13.56 15.60
C VAL A 366 -33.66 -12.98 16.16
N ASN A 367 -32.52 -13.50 15.71
CA ASN A 367 -31.18 -13.03 16.11
C ASN A 367 -31.13 -11.49 16.18
N GLU A 368 -30.46 -10.92 17.18
CA GLU A 368 -30.34 -9.46 17.42
C GLU A 368 -30.08 -8.64 16.13
N LYS A 369 -29.35 -9.24 15.18
CA LYS A 369 -29.07 -8.73 13.83
C LYS A 369 -30.30 -8.36 12.97
N TRP A 370 -31.47 -8.90 13.29
CA TRP A 370 -32.74 -8.71 12.59
C TRP A 370 -33.83 -8.16 13.51
N SER A 371 -33.45 -7.61 14.66
CA SER A 371 -34.37 -7.03 15.65
C SER A 371 -34.49 -5.52 15.50
N VAL A 372 -35.40 -4.92 16.26
CA VAL A 372 -35.60 -3.46 16.36
C VAL A 372 -34.30 -2.71 16.73
N VAL A 373 -33.37 -3.38 17.42
CA VAL A 373 -32.05 -2.83 17.79
C VAL A 373 -31.23 -2.52 16.55
N ALA A 374 -31.32 -3.32 15.49
CA ALA A 374 -30.59 -3.07 14.25
C ALA A 374 -31.06 -1.78 13.57
N SER A 375 -32.37 -1.49 13.58
CA SER A 375 -32.91 -0.21 13.10
C SER A 375 -32.39 0.98 13.90
N TRP A 376 -32.37 0.88 15.24
CA TRP A 376 -31.75 1.90 16.09
C TRP A 376 -30.27 2.12 15.74
N GLN A 377 -29.52 1.02 15.60
CA GLN A 377 -28.10 1.06 15.27
C GLN A 377 -27.83 1.74 13.92
N ILE A 378 -28.65 1.51 12.89
CA ILE A 378 -28.48 2.17 11.59
C ILE A 378 -28.55 3.69 11.76
N VAL A 379 -29.65 4.18 12.34
CA VAL A 379 -29.91 5.61 12.48
C VAL A 379 -28.85 6.27 13.37
N ALA A 380 -28.53 5.65 14.51
CA ALA A 380 -27.50 6.15 15.42
C ALA A 380 -26.10 6.16 14.78
N ARG A 381 -25.73 5.12 14.02
CA ARG A 381 -24.43 5.06 13.34
C ARG A 381 -24.30 6.13 12.27
N MET A 382 -25.35 6.35 11.47
CA MET A 382 -25.37 7.43 10.47
C MET A 382 -25.31 8.82 11.12
N ALA A 383 -26.06 9.05 12.19
CA ALA A 383 -26.04 10.33 12.93
C ALA A 383 -24.67 10.62 13.58
N ASN A 384 -23.90 9.58 13.91
CA ASN A 384 -22.57 9.68 14.52
C ASN A 384 -21.41 9.75 13.50
N LEU A 385 -21.70 9.82 12.19
CA LEU A 385 -20.67 10.03 11.17
C LEU A 385 -20.15 11.48 11.21
N PRO A 386 -18.88 11.73 10.86
CA PRO A 386 -18.40 13.09 10.65
C PRO A 386 -19.16 13.71 9.49
N THR A 387 -19.47 15.00 9.57
CA THR A 387 -20.17 15.73 8.50
C THR A 387 -19.48 15.57 7.14
N ALA A 388 -18.15 15.57 7.12
CA ALA A 388 -17.35 15.36 5.90
C ALA A 388 -17.49 13.97 5.25
N SER A 389 -18.01 12.97 5.97
CA SER A 389 -18.27 11.62 5.44
C SER A 389 -19.73 11.40 5.04
N LEU A 390 -20.62 12.35 5.37
CA LEU A 390 -22.01 12.29 4.97
C LEU A 390 -22.14 12.60 3.48
N THR A 391 -23.03 11.87 2.83
CA THR A 391 -23.34 12.02 1.40
C THR A 391 -24.84 12.06 1.23
N ASN A 392 -25.31 12.49 0.04
CA ASN A 392 -26.72 12.47 -0.32
C ASN A 392 -27.38 11.09 -0.05
N THR A 393 -26.67 9.99 -0.33
CA THR A 393 -27.11 8.62 -0.08
C THR A 393 -27.55 8.40 1.37
N HIS A 394 -26.81 8.91 2.36
CA HIS A 394 -27.15 8.70 3.78
C HIS A 394 -28.54 9.26 4.09
N PHE A 395 -28.87 10.44 3.56
CA PHE A 395 -30.16 11.08 3.78
C PHE A 395 -31.29 10.42 2.99
N ILE A 396 -31.02 9.95 1.78
CA ILE A 396 -31.99 9.15 1.01
C ILE A 396 -32.34 7.88 1.78
N LEU A 397 -31.34 7.22 2.37
CA LEU A 397 -31.51 5.98 3.14
C LEU A 397 -32.25 6.23 4.45
N LEU A 398 -31.95 7.32 5.16
CA LEU A 398 -32.72 7.73 6.34
C LEU A 398 -34.17 8.04 5.99
N GLY A 399 -34.44 8.67 4.85
CA GLY A 399 -35.80 8.87 4.35
C GLY A 399 -36.49 7.55 4.02
N ALA A 400 -35.82 6.64 3.32
CA ALA A 400 -36.36 5.31 2.98
C ALA A 400 -36.62 4.43 4.21
N TRP A 401 -35.77 4.53 5.22
CA TRP A 401 -35.96 3.92 6.54
C TRP A 401 -37.16 4.54 7.27
N TRP A 402 -37.31 5.88 7.19
CA TRP A 402 -38.39 6.62 7.83
C TRP A 402 -39.75 6.19 7.31
N ASP A 403 -39.95 6.22 6.00
CA ASP A 403 -41.21 5.80 5.36
C ASP A 403 -41.57 4.35 5.70
N SER A 404 -40.55 3.51 5.87
CA SER A 404 -40.74 2.08 6.08
C SER A 404 -41.15 1.71 7.49
N CYS A 405 -40.63 2.41 8.51
CA CYS A 405 -40.71 1.89 9.87
C CYS A 405 -40.64 2.91 11.01
N ALA A 406 -40.59 4.22 10.72
CA ALA A 406 -40.45 5.22 11.77
C ALA A 406 -41.67 5.25 12.73
N PHE A 407 -42.86 4.87 12.26
CA PHE A 407 -44.04 4.73 13.12
C PHE A 407 -43.84 3.63 14.17
N GLU A 408 -43.49 2.43 13.74
CA GLU A 408 -43.22 1.29 14.62
C GLU A 408 -42.04 1.59 15.54
N PHE A 409 -41.04 2.32 15.03
CA PHE A 409 -39.86 2.74 15.78
C PHE A 409 -40.20 3.70 16.92
N LEU A 410 -41.08 4.67 16.68
CA LEU A 410 -41.66 5.52 17.72
C LEU A 410 -42.46 4.70 18.74
N GLY A 411 -43.29 3.76 18.27
CA GLY A 411 -44.04 2.88 19.17
C GLY A 411 -43.14 2.01 20.06
N THR A 412 -41.98 1.61 19.56
CA THR A 412 -41.04 0.72 20.26
C THR A 412 -40.16 1.46 21.27
N PHE A 413 -39.60 2.62 20.91
CA PHE A 413 -38.63 3.35 21.74
C PHE A 413 -39.15 4.66 22.35
N GLY A 414 -40.40 5.04 22.06
CA GLY A 414 -41.07 6.20 22.61
C GLY A 414 -40.25 7.50 22.49
N ASN A 415 -40.09 8.19 23.61
CA ASN A 415 -39.37 9.47 23.68
C ASN A 415 -37.92 9.41 23.18
N GLN A 416 -37.26 8.24 23.27
CA GLN A 416 -35.89 8.13 22.77
C GLN A 416 -35.85 8.08 21.24
N ALA A 417 -36.85 7.43 20.61
CA ALA A 417 -37.01 7.52 19.16
C ALA A 417 -37.31 8.96 18.73
N ASP A 418 -38.22 9.67 19.41
CA ASP A 418 -38.56 11.06 19.07
C ASP A 418 -37.31 11.97 19.06
N LYS A 419 -36.45 11.86 20.08
CA LYS A 419 -35.17 12.57 20.15
C LYS A 419 -34.25 12.23 18.98
N LEU A 420 -34.18 10.96 18.59
CA LEU A 420 -33.33 10.52 17.48
C LEU A 420 -33.88 10.99 16.13
N LEU A 421 -35.20 10.93 15.94
CA LEU A 421 -35.89 11.45 14.75
C LEU A 421 -35.67 12.96 14.60
N ARG A 422 -35.74 13.71 15.71
CA ARG A 422 -35.37 15.13 15.72
C ARG A 422 -33.91 15.34 15.38
N LEU A 423 -32.99 14.56 15.95
CA LEU A 423 -31.56 14.66 15.64
C LEU A 423 -31.29 14.51 14.14
N VAL A 424 -31.86 13.47 13.51
CA VAL A 424 -31.61 13.19 12.09
C VAL A 424 -32.42 14.06 11.13
N GLY A 425 -33.65 14.42 11.50
CA GLY A 425 -34.55 15.25 10.69
C GLY A 425 -34.22 16.74 10.74
N ASP A 426 -33.72 17.23 11.88
CA ASP A 426 -33.43 18.64 12.13
C ASP A 426 -31.93 18.95 12.10
N ALA A 427 -31.22 18.57 13.17
CA ALA A 427 -29.83 19.00 13.38
C ALA A 427 -28.86 18.41 12.33
N LEU A 428 -29.02 17.14 11.95
CA LEU A 428 -28.17 16.49 10.97
C LEU A 428 -28.36 17.10 9.57
N THR A 429 -29.62 17.32 9.14
CA THR A 429 -29.91 17.96 7.85
C THR A 429 -29.38 19.39 7.81
N GLN A 430 -29.50 20.14 8.90
CA GLN A 430 -28.98 21.50 9.02
C GLN A 430 -27.44 21.54 8.95
N SER A 431 -26.75 20.53 9.51
CA SER A 431 -25.28 20.45 9.49
C SER A 431 -24.68 20.29 8.08
N VAL A 432 -25.47 19.83 7.10
CA VAL A 432 -25.04 19.63 5.70
C VAL A 432 -25.73 20.59 4.72
N ASN A 433 -26.37 21.66 5.22
CA ASN A 433 -27.19 22.56 4.41
C ASN A 433 -26.42 23.16 3.22
N GLU A 434 -25.12 23.42 3.38
CA GLU A 434 -24.24 23.94 2.33
C GLU A 434 -24.14 23.00 1.11
N HIS A 435 -24.24 21.68 1.31
CA HIS A 435 -24.13 20.68 0.25
C HIS A 435 -25.41 20.54 -0.58
N LYS A 436 -26.54 21.11 -0.14
CA LYS A 436 -27.84 21.07 -0.83
C LYS A 436 -28.26 19.66 -1.27
N PHE A 437 -28.04 18.66 -0.40
CA PHE A 437 -28.45 17.29 -0.68
C PHE A 437 -29.98 17.17 -0.78
N VAL A 438 -30.46 16.62 -1.90
CA VAL A 438 -31.89 16.40 -2.15
C VAL A 438 -32.49 15.45 -1.10
N GLY A 439 -31.74 14.41 -0.69
CA GLY A 439 -32.16 13.52 0.38
C GLY A 439 -32.36 14.23 1.72
N ALA A 440 -31.49 15.21 2.05
CA ALA A 440 -31.59 15.96 3.29
C ALA A 440 -32.82 16.88 3.29
N ALA A 441 -33.10 17.54 2.16
CA ALA A 441 -34.31 18.34 1.99
C ALA A 441 -35.58 17.49 2.15
N ARG A 442 -35.63 16.30 1.53
CA ARG A 442 -36.75 15.37 1.69
C ARG A 442 -36.92 14.92 3.16
N LEU A 443 -35.84 14.54 3.83
CA LEU A 443 -35.88 14.10 5.22
C LEU A 443 -36.37 15.21 6.16
N ARG A 444 -35.99 16.46 5.87
CA ARG A 444 -36.48 17.63 6.59
C ARG A 444 -37.99 17.80 6.46
N ILE A 445 -38.53 17.63 5.24
CA ILE A 445 -39.98 17.68 4.98
C ILE A 445 -40.72 16.58 5.77
N LEU A 446 -40.17 15.35 5.79
CA LEU A 446 -40.75 14.25 6.59
C LEU A 446 -40.78 14.59 8.09
N TYR A 447 -39.72 15.20 8.61
CA TYR A 447 -39.66 15.63 9.99
C TYR A 447 -40.66 16.76 10.30
N GLU A 448 -40.79 17.75 9.42
CA GLU A 448 -41.75 18.85 9.57
C GLU A 448 -43.20 18.36 9.55
N ASP A 449 -43.54 17.43 8.64
CA ASP A 449 -44.84 16.76 8.58
C ASP A 449 -45.15 16.03 9.89
N TYR A 450 -44.17 15.31 10.44
CA TYR A 450 -44.29 14.64 11.74
C TYR A 450 -44.49 15.63 12.90
N VAL A 451 -43.74 16.74 12.93
CA VAL A 451 -43.87 17.77 13.99
C VAL A 451 -45.25 18.43 13.94
N GLN A 452 -45.76 18.72 12.75
CA GLN A 452 -47.06 19.35 12.55
C GLN A 452 -48.22 18.41 12.90
N ASN A 453 -48.21 17.19 12.36
CA ASN A 453 -49.34 16.27 12.47
C ASN A 453 -49.25 15.32 13.68
N ARG A 454 -48.09 15.25 14.34
CA ARG A 454 -47.77 14.28 15.42
C ARG A 454 -48.04 12.82 15.04
N THR A 455 -48.06 12.53 13.74
CA THR A 455 -48.27 11.21 13.17
C THR A 455 -47.27 10.97 12.05
N ILE A 456 -46.88 9.71 11.86
CA ILE A 456 -45.99 9.29 10.78
C ILE A 456 -46.81 8.47 9.79
N LYS A 457 -46.68 8.79 8.51
CA LYS A 457 -47.30 8.01 7.42
C LYS A 457 -46.66 6.62 7.36
N GLN A 458 -47.50 5.61 7.24
CA GLN A 458 -47.08 4.22 7.08
C GLN A 458 -47.42 3.73 5.68
N PHE A 459 -46.73 2.68 5.23
CA PHE A 459 -47.20 1.93 4.07
C PHE A 459 -48.59 1.37 4.33
N GLN A 460 -49.38 1.25 3.26
CA GLN A 460 -50.70 0.67 3.35
C GLN A 460 -50.62 -0.74 3.97
N PRO A 461 -51.50 -1.07 4.92
CA PRO A 461 -51.57 -2.41 5.45
C PRO A 461 -51.93 -3.39 4.33
N MET A 462 -51.57 -4.65 4.54
CA MET A 462 -51.91 -5.71 3.58
C MET A 462 -53.41 -5.99 3.60
N ASP A 463 -53.96 -6.22 2.41
CA ASP A 463 -55.34 -6.60 2.19
C ASP A 463 -55.62 -8.00 2.78
N GLN A 464 -56.77 -8.14 3.43
CA GLN A 464 -57.18 -9.38 4.11
C GLN A 464 -57.52 -10.52 3.15
#